data_AF-A0AAE0GKT1-F1
#
_entry.id   AF-A0AAE0GKT1-F1
#
_cell.length_a   1.000
_cell.length_b   1.000
_cell.length_c   1.000
_cell.angle_alpha   90.00
_cell.angle_beta   90.00
_cell.angle_gamma   90.00
#
_symmetry.space_group_name_H-M   'P 1'
#
loop_
_entity.id
_entity.type
_entity.pdbx_description
1 polymer ?
#
loop_
_entity_poly.entity_id
_entity_poly.type
_entity_poly.pdbx_seq_one_letter_code
_entity_poly.pdbx_strand_id
1 'polypeptide(L)'
;MRSALSEAHFWTKRTFTHIASNRVAKMSGVLLPGMAEQPIKEADQKYLEKHKIKDLMAFLLKEIITTKPKDPIQFLVDALSFEDPEMATQDKYGLSAYRKRRLLEIFHQMDKNRSGYVSYKEVQAHSSKYGGQALTESELREVFRDFDQTGDNKISEEEFLLFFSRAVQTMDNSEFDNLVMEMLD
;
A
#
# COMPACT_ATOMS: atom_id res chain seq x y z
N MET A 1 29.54 -11.80 -10.85
CA MET A 1 28.14 -11.77 -11.31
C MET A 1 27.29 -12.01 -10.08
N ARG A 2 26.70 -10.93 -9.55
CA ARG A 2 26.04 -10.89 -8.23
C ARG A 2 24.61 -11.40 -8.41
N SER A 3 24.25 -12.43 -7.66
CA SER A 3 23.03 -13.20 -7.83
C SER A 3 21.86 -12.55 -7.09
N ALA A 4 20.65 -12.74 -7.62
CA ALA A 4 19.31 -12.37 -7.10
C ALA A 4 19.03 -12.79 -5.63
N LEU A 5 20.01 -13.40 -4.98
CA LEU A 5 20.08 -13.76 -3.57
C LEU A 5 20.29 -12.56 -2.66
N SER A 6 20.68 -11.42 -3.24
CA SER A 6 20.63 -10.13 -2.57
C SER A 6 19.30 -9.41 -2.70
N GLU A 7 18.29 -9.95 -3.41
CA GLU A 7 17.03 -9.26 -3.72
C GLU A 7 15.83 -9.76 -2.90
N ALA A 8 15.77 -11.02 -2.46
CA ALA A 8 14.69 -11.49 -1.59
C ALA A 8 14.94 -11.20 -0.10
N HIS A 9 16.19 -11.35 0.36
CA HIS A 9 16.64 -10.85 1.67
C HIS A 9 16.61 -9.31 1.79
N PHE A 10 16.35 -8.63 0.66
CA PHE A 10 16.23 -7.17 0.49
C PHE A 10 14.85 -6.64 0.88
N TRP A 11 13.79 -7.45 0.74
CA TRP A 11 12.39 -6.99 0.79
C TRP A 11 11.87 -6.62 2.20
N THR A 12 12.51 -7.07 3.29
CA THR A 12 11.96 -6.84 4.65
C THR A 12 12.91 -6.18 5.65
N LYS A 13 14.24 -6.25 5.47
CA LYS A 13 15.20 -5.76 6.50
C LYS A 13 15.85 -4.39 6.26
N ARG A 14 15.88 -3.83 5.04
CA ARG A 14 16.57 -2.53 4.78
C ARG A 14 15.66 -1.31 4.65
N THR A 15 14.36 -1.48 4.44
CA THR A 15 13.37 -0.38 4.46
C THR A 15 12.83 -0.10 5.87
N PHE A 16 12.95 -1.06 6.79
CA PHE A 16 12.19 -1.06 8.05
C PHE A 16 12.74 -0.18 9.21
N THR A 17 13.87 0.51 9.09
CA THR A 17 14.38 1.34 10.21
C THR A 17 15.02 2.68 9.86
N HIS A 18 15.03 3.13 8.60
CA HIS A 18 15.74 4.39 8.26
C HIS A 18 15.02 5.43 7.42
N ILE A 19 13.91 5.10 6.74
CA ILE A 19 13.25 6.06 5.83
C ILE A 19 11.99 6.68 6.46
N ALA A 20 11.24 5.93 7.27
CA ALA A 20 9.99 6.40 7.88
C ALA A 20 10.18 7.52 8.93
N SER A 21 11.31 7.54 9.65
CA SER A 21 11.58 8.61 10.63
C SER A 21 11.83 9.98 10.00
N ASN A 22 12.16 10.08 8.69
CA ASN A 22 12.68 11.35 8.14
C ASN A 22 11.65 12.17 7.35
N ARG A 23 10.59 11.56 6.81
CA ARG A 23 9.52 12.29 6.08
C ARG A 23 8.40 12.78 7.00
N VAL A 24 7.96 11.96 7.96
CA VAL A 24 6.94 12.35 8.93
C VAL A 24 7.50 13.36 9.94
N ALA A 25 8.75 13.18 10.40
CA ALA A 25 9.41 14.17 11.28
C ALA A 25 9.70 15.52 10.58
N LYS A 26 9.86 15.55 9.26
CA LYS A 26 9.99 16.81 8.49
C LYS A 26 8.66 17.55 8.34
N MET A 27 7.53 16.84 8.33
CA MET A 27 6.20 17.46 8.21
C MET A 27 5.57 17.79 9.57
N SER A 28 5.90 17.03 10.63
CA SER A 28 5.35 17.24 11.98
C SER A 28 6.06 18.35 12.79
N GLY A 29 7.07 19.03 12.22
CA GLY A 29 7.93 19.95 12.96
C GLY A 29 8.33 21.25 12.24
N VAL A 30 7.82 21.52 11.03
CA VAL A 30 8.13 22.76 10.31
C VAL A 30 6.83 23.45 9.90
N LEU A 31 6.26 24.22 10.82
CA LEU A 31 5.52 25.40 10.40
C LEU A 31 6.56 26.28 9.68
N LEU A 32 6.57 26.30 8.35
CA LEU A 32 7.49 27.15 7.59
C LEU A 32 7.30 28.58 8.10
N PRO A 33 8.32 29.21 8.73
CA PRO A 33 8.19 30.56 9.24
C PRO A 33 8.04 31.50 8.03
N GLY A 34 6.81 31.95 7.78
CA GLY A 34 6.46 32.76 6.60
C GLY A 34 5.10 32.44 5.97
N MET A 35 4.41 31.36 6.33
CA MET A 35 3.03 31.10 5.89
C MET A 35 1.99 31.94 6.65
N ALA A 36 2.27 33.24 6.84
CA ALA A 36 1.23 34.18 7.19
C ALA A 36 0.14 34.12 6.12
N GLU A 37 -1.13 34.21 6.54
CA GLU A 37 -2.33 34.25 5.71
C GLU A 37 -2.27 35.44 4.73
N GLN A 38 -1.49 35.33 3.65
CA GLN A 38 -1.59 36.29 2.58
C GLN A 38 -2.87 35.98 1.81
N PRO A 39 -3.78 36.95 1.64
CA PRO A 39 -4.99 36.73 0.87
C PRO A 39 -4.62 36.33 -0.56
N ILE A 40 -5.33 35.32 -1.08
CA ILE A 40 -5.21 34.88 -2.48
C ILE A 40 -5.46 36.11 -3.38
N LYS A 41 -4.58 36.36 -4.35
CA LYS A 41 -4.74 37.52 -5.26
C LYS A 41 -5.94 37.30 -6.17
N GLU A 42 -6.59 38.36 -6.64
CA GLU A 42 -7.77 38.27 -7.53
C GLU A 42 -7.50 37.44 -8.80
N ALA A 43 -6.29 37.55 -9.37
CA ALA A 43 -5.86 36.75 -10.52
C ALA A 43 -5.79 35.24 -10.18
N ASP A 44 -5.31 34.89 -8.99
CA ASP A 44 -5.25 33.51 -8.50
C ASP A 44 -6.67 32.98 -8.25
N GLN A 45 -7.59 33.82 -7.76
CA GLN A 45 -8.98 33.44 -7.57
C GLN A 45 -9.68 33.10 -8.89
N LYS A 46 -9.49 33.93 -9.94
CA LYS A 46 -10.00 33.64 -11.29
C LYS A 46 -9.40 32.35 -11.85
N TYR A 47 -8.12 32.07 -11.58
CA TYR A 47 -7.48 30.82 -11.97
C TYR A 47 -8.14 29.60 -11.31
N LEU A 48 -8.33 29.63 -9.99
CA LEU A 48 -8.97 28.54 -9.24
C LEU A 48 -10.40 28.27 -9.69
N GLU A 49 -11.18 29.32 -9.97
CA GLU A 49 -12.57 29.21 -10.45
C GLU A 49 -12.63 28.67 -11.88
N LYS A 50 -11.78 29.19 -12.78
CA LYS A 50 -11.67 28.69 -14.16
C LYS A 50 -11.39 27.19 -14.22
N HIS A 51 -10.54 26.69 -13.32
CA HIS A 51 -10.15 25.28 -13.25
C HIS A 51 -10.99 24.46 -12.27
N LYS A 52 -12.04 25.03 -11.67
CA LYS A 52 -12.93 24.37 -10.69
C LYS A 52 -12.19 23.72 -9.50
N ILE A 53 -11.01 24.25 -9.15
CA ILE A 53 -10.16 23.68 -8.10
C ILE A 53 -10.86 23.80 -6.74
N LYS A 54 -11.59 24.90 -6.49
CA LYS A 54 -12.35 25.09 -5.25
C LYS A 54 -13.44 24.03 -5.07
N ASP A 55 -14.19 23.72 -6.12
CA ASP A 55 -15.27 22.73 -6.08
C ASP A 55 -14.72 21.32 -5.86
N LEU A 56 -13.65 20.98 -6.57
CA LEU A 56 -12.93 19.71 -6.39
C LEU A 56 -12.42 19.57 -4.94
N MET A 57 -11.74 20.59 -4.42
CA MET A 57 -11.21 20.56 -3.05
C MET A 57 -12.34 20.52 -2.02
N ALA A 58 -13.44 21.24 -2.22
CA ALA A 58 -14.60 21.19 -1.34
C ALA A 58 -15.22 19.78 -1.30
N PHE A 59 -15.34 19.13 -2.47
CA PHE A 59 -15.80 17.75 -2.56
C PHE A 59 -14.87 16.79 -1.82
N LEU A 60 -13.56 16.84 -2.09
CA LEU A 60 -12.58 15.95 -1.45
C LEU A 60 -12.51 16.14 0.07
N LEU A 61 -12.55 17.39 0.55
CA LEU A 61 -12.58 17.68 1.98
C LEU A 61 -13.87 17.16 2.63
N LYS A 62 -15.02 17.30 1.94
CA LYS A 62 -16.29 16.76 2.40
C LYS A 62 -16.24 15.23 2.53
N GLU A 63 -15.63 14.54 1.58
CA GLU A 63 -15.46 13.09 1.66
C GLU A 63 -14.55 12.68 2.83
N ILE A 64 -13.43 13.36 3.05
CA ILE A 64 -12.52 13.07 4.18
C ILE A 64 -13.24 13.22 5.53
N ILE A 65 -13.98 14.32 5.74
CA ILE A 65 -14.65 14.54 7.03
C ILE A 65 -15.81 13.57 7.25
N THR A 66 -16.43 13.08 6.16
CA THR A 66 -17.56 12.16 6.19
C THR A 66 -17.10 10.72 6.43
N THR A 67 -16.12 10.26 5.65
CA THR A 67 -15.64 8.87 5.65
C THR A 67 -14.54 8.60 6.67
N LYS A 68 -13.79 9.64 7.07
CA LYS A 68 -12.65 9.56 8.00
C LYS A 68 -11.68 8.43 7.62
N PRO A 69 -11.09 8.47 6.41
CA PRO A 69 -10.18 7.43 5.95
C PRO A 69 -8.99 7.30 6.91
N LYS A 70 -8.44 6.09 7.03
CA LYS A 70 -7.27 5.83 7.89
C LYS A 70 -6.02 6.55 7.41
N ASP A 71 -5.87 6.69 6.10
CA ASP A 71 -4.84 7.48 5.45
C ASP A 71 -5.47 8.54 4.54
N PRO A 72 -5.78 9.74 5.08
CA PRO A 72 -6.41 10.80 4.30
C PRO A 72 -5.57 11.31 3.14
N ILE A 73 -4.24 11.20 3.20
CA ILE A 73 -3.37 11.66 2.12
C ILE A 73 -3.39 10.65 0.99
N GLN A 74 -3.26 9.36 1.29
CA GLN A 74 -3.38 8.32 0.27
C GLN A 74 -4.79 8.30 -0.35
N PHE A 75 -5.83 8.56 0.44
CA PHE A 75 -7.20 8.74 -0.09
C PHE A 75 -7.26 9.84 -1.16
N LEU A 76 -6.65 11.01 -0.92
CA LEU A 76 -6.61 12.10 -1.89
C LEU A 76 -5.84 11.72 -3.15
N VAL A 77 -4.69 11.05 -2.99
CA VAL A 77 -3.88 10.56 -4.11
C VAL A 77 -4.73 9.64 -4.98
N ASP A 78 -5.40 8.66 -4.39
CA ASP A 78 -6.22 7.70 -5.14
C ASP A 78 -7.48 8.36 -5.74
N ALA A 79 -8.15 9.25 -4.99
CA ALA A 79 -9.33 9.97 -5.47
C ALA A 79 -9.04 10.90 -6.66
N LEU A 80 -7.80 11.37 -6.79
CA LEU A 80 -7.33 12.14 -7.94
C LEU A 80 -6.75 11.27 -9.06
N SER A 81 -6.31 10.05 -8.73
CA SER A 81 -5.70 9.13 -9.69
C SER A 81 -6.74 8.35 -10.50
N PHE A 82 -7.93 8.15 -9.95
CA PHE A 82 -8.97 7.30 -10.54
C PHE A 82 -10.24 8.08 -10.86
N GLU A 83 -10.89 7.71 -11.98
CA GLU A 83 -12.19 8.28 -12.36
C GLU A 83 -13.32 7.78 -11.45
N ASP A 84 -13.22 6.54 -10.98
CA ASP A 84 -14.18 5.93 -10.07
C ASP A 84 -13.79 6.23 -8.60
N PRO A 85 -14.60 7.05 -7.88
CA PRO A 85 -14.31 7.41 -6.49
C PRO A 85 -14.31 6.21 -5.54
N GLU A 86 -14.98 5.10 -5.89
CA GLU A 86 -14.97 3.90 -5.06
C GLU A 86 -13.55 3.32 -4.92
N MET A 87 -12.67 3.55 -5.90
CA MET A 87 -11.28 3.09 -5.89
C MET A 87 -10.47 3.66 -4.73
N ALA A 88 -10.80 4.86 -4.27
CA ALA A 88 -10.13 5.55 -3.17
C ALA A 88 -10.68 5.16 -1.80
N THR A 89 -11.86 4.52 -1.73
CA THR A 89 -12.47 4.13 -0.45
C THR A 89 -11.57 3.17 0.31
N GLN A 90 -11.37 3.43 1.60
CA GLN A 90 -10.45 2.65 2.43
C GLN A 90 -11.20 1.67 3.32
N ASP A 91 -10.63 0.48 3.48
CA ASP A 91 -11.13 -0.54 4.39
C ASP A 91 -10.65 -0.34 5.84
N LYS A 92 -10.95 -1.33 6.70
CA LYS A 92 -10.56 -1.33 8.12
C LYS A 92 -9.03 -1.29 8.35
N TYR A 93 -8.23 -1.58 7.32
CA TYR A 93 -6.78 -1.57 7.35
C TYR A 93 -6.16 -0.32 6.69
N GLY A 94 -6.98 0.53 6.06
CA GLY A 94 -6.50 1.71 5.32
C GLY A 94 -6.08 1.40 3.89
N LEU A 95 -6.31 0.18 3.39
CA LEU A 95 -6.11 -0.15 1.99
C LEU A 95 -7.24 0.47 1.17
N SER A 96 -6.90 1.23 0.14
CA SER A 96 -7.88 1.68 -0.85
C SER A 96 -8.44 0.48 -1.61
N ALA A 97 -9.66 0.58 -2.13
CA ALA A 97 -10.29 -0.49 -2.90
C ALA A 97 -9.43 -0.91 -4.10
N TYR A 98 -8.69 0.03 -4.70
CA TYR A 98 -7.66 -0.26 -5.68
C TYR A 98 -6.59 -1.22 -5.14
N ARG A 99 -5.88 -0.84 -4.07
CA ARG A 99 -4.79 -1.66 -3.51
C ARG A 99 -5.29 -3.00 -3.01
N LYS A 100 -6.45 -3.03 -2.35
CA LYS A 100 -7.10 -4.26 -1.91
C LYS A 100 -7.32 -5.21 -3.09
N ARG A 101 -7.91 -4.73 -4.19
CA ARG A 101 -8.16 -5.55 -5.39
C ARG A 101 -6.89 -6.16 -5.95
N ARG A 102 -5.83 -5.36 -6.10
CA ARG A 102 -4.54 -5.81 -6.62
C ARG A 102 -3.86 -6.84 -5.70
N LEU A 103 -3.99 -6.69 -4.39
CA LEU A 103 -3.53 -7.70 -3.43
C LEU A 103 -4.34 -9.00 -3.52
N LEU A 104 -5.65 -8.92 -3.74
CA LEU A 104 -6.49 -10.11 -3.94
C LEU A 104 -6.16 -10.87 -5.22
N GLU A 105 -5.73 -10.18 -6.28
CA GLU A 105 -5.22 -10.85 -7.49
C GLU A 105 -4.02 -11.75 -7.16
N ILE A 106 -3.09 -11.28 -6.33
CA ILE A 106 -1.95 -12.08 -5.85
C ILE A 106 -2.44 -13.25 -5.00
N PHE A 107 -3.33 -12.99 -4.03
CA PHE A 107 -3.87 -14.03 -3.16
C PHE A 107 -4.51 -15.17 -3.97
N HIS A 108 -5.35 -14.83 -4.94
CA HIS A 108 -6.00 -15.83 -5.82
C HIS A 108 -5.02 -16.54 -6.76
N GLN A 109 -3.91 -15.89 -7.13
CA GLN A 109 -2.87 -16.56 -7.90
C GLN A 109 -2.10 -17.58 -7.04
N MET A 110 -1.94 -17.32 -5.74
CA MET A 110 -1.33 -18.24 -4.78
C MET A 110 -2.26 -19.41 -4.40
N ASP A 111 -3.55 -19.16 -4.19
CA ASP A 111 -4.59 -20.17 -3.88
C ASP A 111 -4.96 -21.02 -5.10
N LYS A 112 -4.05 -21.94 -5.48
CA LYS A 112 -4.20 -22.77 -6.69
C LYS A 112 -5.39 -23.71 -6.61
N ASN A 113 -5.70 -24.22 -5.42
CA ASN A 113 -6.81 -25.15 -5.24
C ASN A 113 -8.16 -24.43 -5.03
N ARG A 114 -8.16 -23.09 -4.94
CA ARG A 114 -9.34 -22.25 -4.71
C ARG A 114 -10.08 -22.61 -3.42
N SER A 115 -9.33 -22.94 -2.37
CA SER A 115 -9.90 -23.28 -1.06
C SER A 115 -10.40 -22.05 -0.30
N GLY A 116 -10.05 -20.84 -0.75
CA GLY A 116 -10.25 -19.59 -0.02
C GLY A 116 -9.17 -19.33 1.03
N TYR A 117 -8.11 -20.14 1.05
CA TYR A 117 -6.98 -20.04 1.95
C TYR A 117 -5.69 -20.39 1.20
N VAL A 118 -4.57 -19.81 1.62
CA VAL A 118 -3.25 -20.18 1.10
C VAL A 118 -2.54 -21.09 2.10
N SER A 119 -2.30 -22.33 1.70
CA SER A 119 -1.58 -23.31 2.51
C SER A 119 -0.06 -23.08 2.46
N TYR A 120 0.66 -23.62 3.45
CA TYR A 120 2.14 -23.58 3.45
C TYR A 120 2.75 -24.13 2.15
N LYS A 121 2.15 -25.18 1.57
CA LYS A 121 2.61 -25.77 0.30
C LYS A 121 2.43 -24.82 -0.88
N GLU A 122 1.38 -24.00 -0.88
CA GLU A 122 1.14 -23.00 -1.92
C GLU A 122 2.10 -21.82 -1.80
N VAL A 123 2.40 -21.36 -0.57
CA VAL A 123 3.48 -20.39 -0.34
C VAL A 123 4.82 -20.96 -0.80
N GLN A 124 5.11 -22.23 -0.49
CA GLN A 124 6.33 -22.91 -0.93
C GLN A 124 6.44 -22.94 -2.47
N ALA A 125 5.36 -23.35 -3.15
CA ALA A 125 5.32 -23.46 -4.60
C ALA A 125 5.47 -22.10 -5.28
N HIS A 126 4.83 -21.07 -4.74
CA HIS A 126 4.95 -19.70 -5.22
C HIS A 126 6.37 -19.16 -4.99
N SER A 127 6.93 -19.33 -3.79
CA SER A 127 8.30 -18.86 -3.46
C SER A 127 9.40 -19.51 -4.30
N SER A 128 9.19 -20.73 -4.79
CA SER A 128 10.15 -21.44 -5.66
C SER A 128 10.17 -20.91 -7.10
N LYS A 129 9.13 -20.16 -7.52
CA LYS A 129 8.99 -19.60 -8.87
C LYS A 129 9.70 -18.25 -9.03
N TYR A 130 9.87 -17.50 -7.95
CA TYR A 130 10.57 -16.20 -7.95
C TYR A 130 12.08 -16.42 -7.83
N GLY A 131 12.80 -16.08 -8.90
CA GLY A 131 14.16 -16.52 -9.18
C GLY A 131 15.22 -16.14 -8.13
N GLY A 132 16.03 -17.12 -7.74
CA GLY A 132 17.36 -16.90 -7.16
C GLY A 132 17.84 -18.04 -6.27
N GLN A 133 17.19 -18.22 -5.12
CA GLN A 133 17.36 -19.34 -4.18
C GLN A 133 15.98 -19.66 -3.66
N ALA A 134 15.63 -20.93 -3.67
CA ALA A 134 14.54 -21.40 -2.82
C ALA A 134 14.84 -20.97 -1.38
N LEU A 135 13.89 -20.30 -0.73
CA LEU A 135 13.95 -20.06 0.70
C LEU A 135 14.20 -21.39 1.39
N THR A 136 15.07 -21.38 2.41
CA THR A 136 15.22 -22.55 3.26
C THR A 136 13.89 -22.84 3.95
N GLU A 137 13.66 -24.09 4.34
CA GLU A 137 12.43 -24.46 5.06
C GLU A 137 12.23 -23.61 6.33
N SER A 138 13.33 -23.23 7.00
CA SER A 138 13.27 -22.34 8.17
C SER A 138 12.78 -20.94 7.82
N GLU A 139 13.33 -20.32 6.77
CA GLU A 139 12.92 -18.98 6.33
C GLU A 139 11.48 -18.96 5.84
N LEU A 140 11.06 -19.99 5.10
CA LEU A 140 9.69 -20.12 4.63
C LEU A 140 8.70 -20.29 5.79
N ARG A 141 9.06 -21.06 6.83
CA ARG A 141 8.25 -21.19 8.05
C ARG A 141 8.15 -19.88 8.83
N GLU A 142 9.23 -19.11 8.90
CA GLU A 142 9.21 -17.79 9.54
C GLU A 142 8.27 -16.84 8.80
N VAL A 143 8.42 -16.73 7.48
CA VAL A 143 7.54 -15.90 6.64
C VAL A 143 6.09 -16.35 6.79
N PHE A 144 5.82 -17.66 6.71
CA PHE A 144 4.47 -18.19 6.85
C PHE A 144 3.84 -17.81 8.20
N ARG A 145 4.60 -17.88 9.29
CA ARG A 145 4.14 -17.52 10.63
C ARG A 145 3.85 -16.02 10.77
N ASP A 146 4.53 -15.16 10.01
CA ASP A 146 4.24 -13.72 10.02
C ASP A 146 2.87 -13.40 9.38
N PHE A 147 2.41 -14.26 8.47
CA PHE A 147 1.05 -14.20 7.91
C PHE A 147 0.00 -14.87 8.81
N ASP A 148 0.26 -16.11 9.24
CA ASP A 148 -0.67 -16.95 10.02
C ASP A 148 -0.76 -16.49 11.49
N GLN A 149 -1.58 -15.47 11.74
CA GLN A 149 -1.79 -14.91 13.08
C GLN A 149 -2.72 -15.76 13.94
N THR A 150 -3.60 -16.53 13.29
CA THR A 150 -4.56 -17.40 13.99
C THR A 150 -3.94 -18.75 14.40
N GLY A 151 -2.84 -19.15 13.77
CA GLY A 151 -2.11 -20.39 14.04
C GLY A 151 -2.83 -21.63 13.50
N ASP A 152 -3.72 -21.48 12.53
CA ASP A 152 -4.50 -22.58 11.95
C ASP A 152 -3.82 -23.26 10.75
N ASN A 153 -2.55 -22.89 10.49
CA ASN A 153 -1.68 -23.41 9.43
C ASN A 153 -2.20 -23.14 8.02
N LYS A 154 -2.98 -22.07 7.84
CA LYS A 154 -3.42 -21.57 6.54
C LYS A 154 -3.51 -20.04 6.62
N ILE A 155 -3.32 -19.37 5.49
CA ILE A 155 -3.42 -17.91 5.43
C ILE A 155 -4.77 -17.56 4.85
N SER A 156 -5.61 -16.91 5.65
CA SER A 156 -6.88 -16.34 5.19
C SER A 156 -6.68 -15.05 4.38
N GLU A 157 -7.69 -14.66 3.61
CA GLU A 157 -7.71 -13.37 2.92
C GLU A 157 -7.48 -12.20 3.90
N GLU A 158 -8.09 -12.25 5.09
CA GLU A 158 -7.95 -11.18 6.07
C GLU A 158 -6.52 -11.05 6.62
N GLU A 159 -5.86 -12.18 6.89
CA GLU A 159 -4.47 -12.22 7.34
C GLU A 159 -3.52 -11.71 6.25
N PHE A 160 -3.76 -12.12 5.00
CA PHE A 160 -3.00 -11.66 3.84
C PHE A 160 -3.11 -10.15 3.69
N LEU A 161 -4.33 -9.60 3.67
CA LEU A 161 -4.55 -8.16 3.53
C LEU A 161 -3.98 -7.37 4.70
N LEU A 162 -4.08 -7.88 5.94
CA LEU A 162 -3.51 -7.23 7.11
C LEU A 162 -1.98 -7.18 7.07
N PHE A 163 -1.34 -8.26 6.60
CA PHE A 163 0.11 -8.27 6.43
C PHE A 163 0.52 -7.22 5.39
N PHE A 164 -0.09 -7.27 4.21
CA PHE A 164 0.28 -6.36 3.12
C PHE A 164 -0.11 -4.91 3.40
N SER A 165 -1.19 -4.64 4.14
CA SER A 165 -1.56 -3.26 4.51
C SER A 165 -0.46 -2.55 5.27
N ARG A 166 0.30 -3.28 6.08
CA ARG A 166 1.46 -2.76 6.82
C ARG A 166 2.68 -2.62 5.91
N ALA A 167 2.88 -3.57 5.00
CA ALA A 167 4.03 -3.58 4.09
C ALA A 167 3.98 -2.47 3.05
N VAL A 168 2.79 -2.18 2.51
CA VAL A 168 2.62 -1.22 1.40
C VAL A 168 2.22 0.18 1.85
N GLN A 169 2.07 0.41 3.15
CA GLN A 169 1.55 1.67 3.69
C GLN A 169 2.36 2.89 3.25
N THR A 170 3.68 2.76 3.13
CA THR A 170 4.56 3.88 2.77
C THR A 170 4.91 3.96 1.28
N MET A 171 4.40 3.02 0.47
CA MET A 171 4.68 2.96 -0.96
C MET A 171 3.79 3.95 -1.71
N ASP A 172 4.35 4.60 -2.72
CA ASP A 172 3.53 5.29 -3.71
C ASP A 172 2.86 4.29 -4.68
N ASN A 173 1.98 4.78 -5.55
CA ASN A 173 1.22 3.91 -6.46
C ASN A 173 2.13 3.21 -7.48
N SER A 174 3.24 3.83 -7.92
CA SER A 174 4.16 3.19 -8.84
C SER A 174 4.97 2.09 -8.17
N GLU A 175 5.46 2.32 -6.95
CA GLU A 175 6.16 1.30 -6.16
C GLU A 175 5.24 0.11 -5.85
N PHE A 176 3.98 0.39 -5.49
CA PHE A 176 2.97 -0.62 -5.25
C PHE A 176 2.66 -1.44 -6.51
N ASP A 177 2.48 -0.78 -7.66
CA ASP A 177 2.17 -1.48 -8.91
C ASP A 177 3.33 -2.38 -9.34
N ASN A 178 4.57 -1.92 -9.20
CA ASN A 178 5.76 -2.73 -9.48
C ASN A 178 5.82 -3.96 -8.57
N LEU A 179 5.58 -3.80 -7.26
CA LEU A 179 5.48 -4.93 -6.34
C LEU A 179 4.43 -5.94 -6.81
N VAL A 180 3.24 -5.47 -7.20
CA VAL A 180 2.16 -6.37 -7.64
C VAL A 180 2.53 -7.11 -8.91
N MET A 181 3.14 -6.43 -9.89
CA MET A 181 3.59 -7.08 -11.12
C MET A 181 4.66 -8.14 -10.82
N GLU A 182 5.65 -7.80 -9.99
CA GLU A 182 6.69 -8.73 -9.56
C GLU A 182 6.11 -9.95 -8.85
N MET A 183 5.03 -9.80 -8.08
CA MET A 183 4.36 -10.92 -7.39
C MET A 183 3.38 -11.70 -8.27
N LEU A 184 3.06 -11.21 -9.47
CA LEU A 184 2.14 -11.87 -10.41
C LEU A 184 2.85 -12.60 -11.56
N ASP A 185 4.10 -12.24 -11.86
CA ASP A 185 4.89 -12.86 -12.95
C ASP A 185 5.33 -14.32 -12.67
#